data_AF-A0AAI9T3A1-F1
#
_entry.id   AF-A0AAI9T3A1-F1
#
_cell.length_a   1.000
_cell.length_b   1.000
_cell.length_c   1.000
_cell.angle_alpha   90.00
_cell.angle_beta   90.00
_cell.angle_gamma   90.00
#
_symmetry.space_group_name_H-M   'P 1'
#
loop_
_entity.id
_entity.type
_entity.pdbx_description
1 polymer ?
#
loop_
_entity_poly.entity_id
_entity_poly.type
_entity_poly.pdbx_seq_one_letter_code
_entity_poly.pdbx_strand_id
1 'polypeptide(L)'
;MMQAQDVDLPFYEQEVFNSYEELSNFWYAETKQGWQQVINTFCPDYQAELKTLLVKFYNFISNIWSKDIVKEFVRILRINNNGGPVVGSTYREGFKQVIALERNILLCSHKINGFNSWRNGWWSSGEIFNVIFHELGHTIDINFSRQVNVIEEIKVFLANKIENGQDLTPEQILNLFHLSSYSFNNLGDFVAEGFVYWFLASDALKIKAWELWHEFLTLYLPKLIK
;
A
#
# COMPACT_ATOMS: atom_id res chain seq x y z
N MET A 1 8.02 13.12 -33.10
CA MET A 1 7.64 12.01 -32.21
C MET A 1 8.82 11.77 -31.29
N MET A 2 8.78 12.33 -30.09
CA MET A 2 9.75 12.00 -29.04
C MET A 2 9.28 10.71 -28.40
N GLN A 3 10.10 9.66 -28.51
CA GLN A 3 9.94 8.45 -27.71
C GLN A 3 9.97 8.87 -26.24
N ALA A 4 8.96 8.46 -25.48
CA ALA A 4 9.07 8.45 -24.03
C ALA A 4 10.28 7.57 -23.72
N GLN A 5 11.35 8.17 -23.20
CA GLN A 5 12.37 7.41 -22.52
C GLN A 5 11.65 6.73 -21.37
N ASP A 6 11.66 5.40 -21.37
CA ASP A 6 11.35 4.61 -20.19
C ASP A 6 12.17 5.20 -19.05
N VAL A 7 11.48 5.85 -18.10
CA VAL A 7 12.14 6.25 -16.86
C VAL A 7 12.32 4.95 -16.09
N ASP A 8 13.44 4.31 -16.35
CA ASP A 8 14.00 3.22 -15.57
C ASP A 8 14.32 3.79 -14.19
N LEU A 9 13.28 4.02 -13.37
CA LEU A 9 13.44 4.41 -11.98
C LEU A 9 13.88 3.14 -11.25
N PRO A 10 15.14 3.06 -10.80
CA PRO A 10 15.65 1.86 -10.16
C PRO A 10 14.84 1.63 -8.88
N PHE A 11 14.17 0.49 -8.79
CA PHE A 11 13.59 0.03 -7.53
C PHE A 11 14.56 -0.95 -6.86
N TYR A 12 14.70 -0.80 -5.54
CA TYR A 12 15.50 -1.58 -4.59
C TYR A 12 17.00 -1.34 -4.72
N GLU A 13 17.56 -0.38 -3.97
CA GLU A 13 19.01 -0.42 -3.79
C GLU A 13 19.44 -1.62 -2.93
N GLN A 14 18.56 -2.21 -2.10
CA GLN A 14 18.82 -3.50 -1.42
C GLN A 14 17.56 -4.36 -1.24
N GLU A 15 17.59 -5.58 -1.78
CA GLU A 15 16.67 -6.65 -1.38
C GLU A 15 17.10 -7.17 -0.01
N VAL A 16 16.24 -7.00 1.00
CA VAL A 16 16.47 -7.53 2.35
C VAL A 16 16.00 -8.99 2.44
N PHE A 17 14.94 -9.32 1.71
CA PHE A 17 14.38 -10.66 1.58
C PHE A 17 14.34 -11.04 0.10
N ASN A 18 15.00 -12.14 -0.26
CA ASN A 18 15.06 -12.67 -1.63
C ASN A 18 13.94 -13.68 -1.90
N SER A 19 13.25 -14.14 -0.85
CA SER A 19 12.19 -15.13 -0.97
C SER A 19 11.12 -14.99 0.11
N TYR A 20 9.97 -15.61 -0.16
CA TYR A 20 8.91 -15.72 0.84
C TYR A 20 9.34 -16.55 2.05
N GLU A 21 10.24 -17.52 1.88
CA GLU A 21 10.73 -18.34 3.00
C GLU A 21 11.58 -17.51 3.96
N GLU A 22 12.48 -16.68 3.43
CA GLU A 22 13.26 -15.72 4.23
C GLU A 22 12.34 -14.74 4.98
N LEU A 23 11.37 -14.16 4.27
CA LEU A 23 10.37 -13.28 4.89
C LEU A 23 9.56 -13.99 5.97
N SER A 24 9.10 -15.22 5.70
CA SER A 24 8.31 -16.00 6.64
C SER A 24 9.10 -16.39 7.89
N ASN A 25 10.42 -16.51 7.79
CA ASN A 25 11.30 -16.75 8.93
C ASN A 25 11.62 -15.48 9.73
N PHE A 26 11.51 -14.31 9.10
CA PHE A 26 11.61 -13.02 9.78
C PHE A 26 10.38 -12.69 10.64
N TRP A 27 9.20 -13.17 10.27
CA TRP A 27 7.97 -12.89 11.01
C TRP A 27 7.93 -13.49 12.41
N TYR A 28 7.38 -12.72 13.35
CA TYR A 28 6.99 -13.23 14.67
C TYR A 28 5.86 -14.26 14.53
N ALA A 29 5.78 -15.19 15.49
CA ALA A 29 4.89 -16.35 15.43
C ALA A 29 3.42 -16.01 15.10
N GLU A 30 2.87 -14.97 15.73
CA GLU A 30 1.49 -14.54 15.52
C GLU A 30 1.26 -13.98 14.11
N THR A 31 2.13 -13.09 13.64
CA THR A 31 2.08 -12.52 12.29
C THR A 31 2.26 -13.58 11.23
N LYS A 32 3.19 -14.51 11.45
CA LYS A 32 3.43 -15.67 10.58
C LYS A 32 2.19 -16.54 10.49
N GLN A 33 1.56 -16.86 11.63
CA GLN A 33 0.35 -17.66 11.66
C GLN A 33 -0.79 -16.99 10.89
N GLY A 34 -1.01 -15.69 11.10
CA GLY A 34 -2.06 -14.94 10.39
C GLY A 34 -1.84 -14.92 8.87
N TRP A 35 -0.63 -14.62 8.39
CA TRP A 35 -0.31 -14.68 6.96
C TRP A 35 -0.44 -16.09 6.39
N GLN A 36 0.00 -17.11 7.11
CA GLN A 36 -0.17 -18.50 6.68
C GLN A 36 -1.65 -18.88 6.53
N GLN A 37 -2.52 -18.44 7.45
CA GLN A 37 -3.96 -18.65 7.35
C GLN A 37 -4.57 -17.95 6.12
N VAL A 38 -4.17 -16.70 5.86
CA VAL A 38 -4.58 -15.97 4.65
C VAL A 38 -4.14 -16.73 3.41
N ILE A 39 -2.86 -17.07 3.29
CA ILE A 39 -2.29 -17.75 2.12
C ILE A 39 -2.95 -19.11 1.89
N ASN A 40 -3.17 -19.90 2.93
CA ASN A 40 -3.82 -21.21 2.82
C ASN A 40 -5.30 -21.12 2.40
N THR A 41 -5.95 -20.00 2.71
CA THR A 41 -7.34 -19.73 2.30
C THR A 41 -7.40 -19.10 0.90
N PHE A 42 -6.35 -18.38 0.51
CA PHE A 42 -6.27 -17.66 -0.75
C PHE A 42 -6.43 -18.57 -1.95
N CYS A 43 -7.09 -18.08 -3.00
CA CYS A 43 -7.27 -18.81 -4.25
C CYS A 43 -5.94 -19.41 -4.73
N PRO A 44 -5.84 -20.75 -4.91
CA PRO A 44 -4.57 -21.42 -5.23
C PRO A 44 -3.85 -20.84 -6.44
N ASP A 45 -4.60 -20.42 -7.46
CA ASP A 45 -4.07 -19.80 -8.69
C ASP A 45 -3.25 -18.53 -8.43
N TYR A 46 -3.46 -17.88 -7.29
CA TYR A 46 -2.87 -16.57 -6.95
C TYR A 46 -1.96 -16.58 -5.73
N GLN A 47 -1.78 -17.72 -5.07
CA GLN A 47 -0.94 -17.80 -3.87
C GLN A 47 0.52 -17.44 -4.14
N ALA A 48 1.06 -17.81 -5.32
CA ALA A 48 2.43 -17.48 -5.70
C ALA A 48 2.62 -15.98 -5.92
N GLU A 49 1.65 -15.32 -6.55
CA GLU A 49 1.64 -13.88 -6.75
C GLU A 49 1.50 -13.13 -5.43
N LEU A 50 0.61 -13.58 -4.53
CA LEU A 50 0.49 -13.01 -3.18
C LEU A 50 1.80 -13.08 -2.41
N LYS A 51 2.47 -14.23 -2.42
CA LYS A 51 3.79 -14.39 -1.76
C LYS A 51 4.83 -13.42 -2.33
N THR A 52 4.85 -13.26 -3.64
CA THR A 52 5.76 -12.33 -4.33
C THR A 52 5.48 -10.88 -3.93
N LEU A 53 4.21 -10.48 -3.92
CA LEU A 53 3.81 -9.13 -3.52
C LEU A 53 4.08 -8.87 -2.03
N LEU A 54 3.91 -9.86 -1.15
CA LEU A 54 4.30 -9.73 0.26
C LEU A 54 5.81 -9.49 0.40
N VAL A 55 6.66 -10.25 -0.32
CA VAL A 55 8.11 -10.00 -0.32
C VAL A 55 8.44 -8.57 -0.77
N LYS A 56 7.82 -8.12 -1.87
CA LYS A 56 7.98 -6.74 -2.35
C LYS A 56 7.56 -5.70 -1.31
N PHE A 57 6.42 -5.87 -0.65
CA PHE A 57 5.95 -4.96 0.40
C PHE A 57 6.94 -4.89 1.58
N TYR A 58 7.41 -6.04 2.06
CA TYR A 58 8.33 -6.08 3.19
C TYR A 58 9.72 -5.54 2.84
N ASN A 59 10.20 -5.73 1.61
CA ASN A 59 11.40 -5.08 1.11
C ASN A 59 11.21 -3.56 1.00
N PHE A 60 10.06 -3.09 0.54
CA PHE A 60 9.77 -1.65 0.49
C PHE A 60 9.86 -1.02 1.88
N ILE A 61 9.10 -1.52 2.86
CA ILE A 61 9.13 -0.94 4.22
C ILE A 61 10.50 -1.06 4.86
N SER A 62 11.30 -2.08 4.51
CA SER A 62 12.65 -2.25 5.04
C SER A 62 13.67 -1.30 4.43
N ASN A 63 13.36 -0.71 3.27
CA ASN A 63 14.18 0.33 2.65
C ASN A 63 13.81 1.74 3.14
N ILE A 64 12.57 1.95 3.59
CA ILE A 64 12.10 3.27 4.05
C ILE A 64 12.04 3.42 5.57
N TRP A 65 12.04 2.33 6.34
CA TRP A 65 12.04 2.34 7.80
C TRP A 65 13.34 1.79 8.36
N SER A 66 13.71 2.25 9.56
CA SER A 66 14.81 1.65 10.30
C SER A 66 14.50 0.19 10.65
N LYS A 67 15.55 -0.62 10.77
CA LYS A 67 15.42 -2.05 11.11
C LYS A 67 14.61 -2.30 12.38
N ASP A 68 14.72 -1.41 13.37
CA ASP A 68 13.99 -1.54 14.63
C ASP A 68 12.51 -1.21 14.47
N ILE A 69 12.16 -0.21 13.64
CA ILE A 69 10.77 0.09 13.29
C ILE A 69 10.15 -1.09 12.55
N VAL A 70 10.85 -1.70 11.58
CA VAL A 70 10.33 -2.87 10.85
C VAL A 70 10.09 -4.04 11.81
N LYS A 71 11.06 -4.37 12.67
CA LYS A 71 10.90 -5.44 13.67
C LYS A 71 9.72 -5.19 14.58
N GLU A 72 9.58 -3.96 15.08
CA GLU A 72 8.49 -3.58 15.96
C GLU A 72 7.14 -3.67 15.23
N PHE A 73 7.06 -3.17 14.00
CA PHE A 73 5.88 -3.28 13.15
C PHE A 73 5.44 -4.74 12.99
N VAL A 74 6.36 -5.63 12.62
CA VAL A 74 6.04 -7.05 12.50
C VAL A 74 5.62 -7.63 13.84
N ARG A 75 6.25 -7.27 14.96
CA ARG A 75 5.88 -7.77 16.29
C ARG A 75 4.45 -7.40 16.71
N ILE A 76 3.99 -6.21 16.31
CA ILE A 76 2.65 -5.71 16.68
C ILE A 76 1.59 -6.01 15.62
N LEU A 77 1.97 -6.44 14.42
CA LEU A 77 1.04 -6.77 13.35
C LEU A 77 0.33 -8.11 13.62
N ARG A 78 -1.00 -8.07 13.63
CA ARG A 78 -1.89 -9.23 13.67
C ARG A 78 -2.73 -9.26 12.40
N ILE A 79 -2.79 -10.42 11.77
CA ILE A 79 -3.63 -10.64 10.58
C ILE A 79 -4.75 -11.61 10.96
N ASN A 80 -6.00 -11.18 10.81
CA ASN A 80 -7.18 -11.97 11.07
C ASN A 80 -7.95 -12.20 9.77
N ASN A 81 -8.41 -13.42 9.49
CA ASN A 81 -9.23 -13.72 8.31
C ASN A 81 -10.60 -14.34 8.65
N ASN A 82 -11.09 -14.09 9.87
CA ASN A 82 -12.27 -14.74 10.44
C ASN A 82 -13.61 -14.05 10.11
N GLY A 83 -13.64 -13.19 9.09
CA GLY A 83 -14.88 -12.52 8.65
C GLY A 83 -15.23 -11.28 9.48
N GLY A 84 -15.67 -10.24 8.78
CA GLY A 84 -16.17 -8.98 9.34
C GLY A 84 -17.28 -8.41 8.46
N PRO A 85 -17.95 -7.31 8.87
CA PRO A 85 -19.05 -6.71 8.10
C PRO A 85 -18.60 -6.01 6.81
N VAL A 86 -17.30 -5.85 6.61
CA VAL A 86 -16.65 -5.19 5.47
C VAL A 86 -15.51 -6.08 4.94
N VAL A 87 -15.14 -5.90 3.67
CA VAL A 87 -14.18 -6.76 2.95
C VAL A 87 -12.76 -6.75 3.54
N GLY A 88 -12.36 -5.62 4.13
CA GLY A 88 -11.09 -5.40 4.79
C GLY A 88 -11.24 -4.30 5.83
N SER A 89 -10.42 -4.34 6.89
CA SER A 89 -10.29 -3.22 7.81
C SER A 89 -8.97 -3.25 8.57
N THR A 90 -8.47 -2.06 8.89
CA THR A 90 -7.25 -1.86 9.66
C THR A 90 -7.56 -1.07 10.93
N TYR A 91 -7.24 -1.62 12.10
CA TYR A 91 -7.59 -0.99 13.38
C TYR A 91 -6.59 -1.33 14.51
N ARG A 92 -6.70 -0.60 15.62
CA ARG A 92 -5.92 -0.84 16.84
C ARG A 92 -6.69 -1.72 17.80
N GLU A 93 -6.04 -2.76 18.32
CA GLU A 93 -6.57 -3.62 19.38
C GLU A 93 -5.53 -3.67 20.52
N GLY A 94 -5.71 -2.80 21.52
CA GLY A 94 -4.66 -2.54 22.51
C GLY A 94 -3.39 -2.03 21.84
N PHE A 95 -2.27 -2.72 22.04
CA PHE A 95 -0.99 -2.37 21.42
C PHE A 95 -0.82 -2.95 20.00
N LYS A 96 -1.74 -3.80 19.54
CA LYS A 96 -1.65 -4.47 18.24
C LYS A 96 -2.17 -3.57 17.11
N GLN A 97 -1.53 -3.72 15.96
CA GLN A 97 -2.06 -3.26 14.68
C GLN A 97 -2.71 -4.44 14.00
N VAL A 98 -4.03 -4.40 13.81
CA VAL A 98 -4.79 -5.51 13.24
C VAL A 98 -5.19 -5.19 11.82
N ILE A 99 -4.93 -6.13 10.91
CA ILE A 99 -5.56 -6.19 9.59
C ILE A 99 -6.56 -7.34 9.64
N ALA A 100 -7.84 -7.03 9.46
CA ALA A 100 -8.90 -8.03 9.37
C ALA A 100 -9.39 -8.11 7.93
N LEU A 101 -9.32 -9.30 7.35
CA LEU A 101 -9.77 -9.62 6.01
C LEU A 101 -11.01 -10.50 6.09
N GLU A 102 -12.00 -10.20 5.26
CA GLU A 102 -13.16 -11.07 5.13
C GLU A 102 -12.77 -12.39 4.44
N ARG A 103 -13.36 -13.51 4.84
CA ARG A 103 -12.90 -14.82 4.35
C ARG A 103 -13.27 -15.03 2.88
N ASN A 104 -14.46 -14.58 2.46
CA ASN A 104 -14.96 -14.87 1.13
C ASN A 104 -14.17 -14.16 0.05
N ILE A 105 -13.66 -12.93 0.32
CA ILE A 105 -12.76 -12.25 -0.61
C ILE A 105 -11.49 -13.05 -0.94
N LEU A 106 -11.03 -13.92 -0.04
CA LEU A 106 -9.84 -14.74 -0.28
C LEU A 106 -10.08 -15.91 -1.25
N LEU A 107 -11.33 -16.30 -1.49
CA LEU A 107 -11.68 -17.49 -2.26
C LEU A 107 -11.69 -17.21 -3.78
N CYS A 108 -11.42 -18.23 -4.59
CA CYS A 108 -11.46 -18.10 -6.06
C CYS A 108 -12.81 -17.62 -6.61
N SER A 109 -13.90 -17.82 -5.87
CA SER A 109 -15.25 -17.38 -6.23
C SER A 109 -15.44 -15.87 -6.15
N HIS A 110 -14.60 -15.14 -5.42
CA HIS A 110 -14.73 -13.68 -5.24
C HIS A 110 -13.94 -12.87 -6.27
N LYS A 111 -13.45 -13.51 -7.31
CA LYS A 111 -12.75 -12.88 -8.41
C LYS A 111 -13.74 -12.13 -9.32
N ILE A 112 -14.36 -11.06 -8.81
CA ILE A 112 -15.35 -10.29 -9.54
C ILE A 112 -14.65 -9.20 -10.37
N ASN A 113 -14.47 -9.52 -11.65
CA ASN A 113 -14.44 -8.62 -12.80
C ASN A 113 -13.39 -7.49 -12.84
N GLY A 114 -12.13 -7.87 -12.81
CA GLY A 114 -11.22 -7.67 -13.94
C GLY A 114 -10.49 -6.33 -13.97
N PHE A 115 -9.30 -6.39 -14.55
CA PHE A 115 -8.35 -5.31 -14.89
C PHE A 115 -8.93 -3.99 -15.47
N ASN A 116 -10.24 -3.91 -15.75
CA ASN A 116 -10.92 -2.72 -16.29
C ASN A 116 -11.30 -1.68 -15.23
N SER A 117 -11.18 -1.97 -13.94
CA SER A 117 -11.48 -1.01 -12.84
C SER A 117 -10.68 0.29 -13.00
N TRP A 118 -9.41 0.18 -13.39
CA TRP A 118 -8.51 1.32 -13.58
C TRP A 118 -8.93 2.34 -14.66
N ARG A 119 -9.61 1.91 -15.72
CA ARG A 119 -9.91 2.80 -16.88
C ARG A 119 -11.10 3.73 -16.66
N ASN A 120 -11.95 3.49 -15.66
CA ASN A 120 -13.21 4.21 -15.49
C ASN A 120 -13.29 5.08 -14.22
N GLY A 121 -12.18 5.35 -13.54
CA GLY A 121 -12.16 6.21 -12.35
C GLY A 121 -12.84 5.61 -11.11
N TRP A 122 -13.11 4.30 -11.12
CA TRP A 122 -13.62 3.54 -9.99
C TRP A 122 -12.52 2.60 -9.51
N TRP A 123 -12.23 2.65 -8.21
CA TRP A 123 -11.18 1.84 -7.61
C TRP A 123 -11.75 0.78 -6.67
N SER A 124 -11.12 -0.39 -6.79
CA SER A 124 -10.78 -1.38 -5.75
C SER A 124 -11.85 -1.96 -4.81
N SER A 125 -13.14 -1.69 -4.93
CA SER A 125 -14.12 -2.45 -4.16
C SER A 125 -14.31 -3.87 -4.73
N GLY A 126 -13.50 -4.82 -4.26
CA GLY A 126 -13.69 -6.26 -4.47
C GLY A 126 -12.56 -7.03 -5.16
N GLU A 127 -11.46 -6.38 -5.58
CA GLU A 127 -10.29 -7.10 -6.08
C GLU A 127 -9.39 -7.55 -4.92
N ILE A 128 -9.12 -8.86 -4.89
CA ILE A 128 -8.53 -9.58 -3.76
C ILE A 128 -7.16 -9.02 -3.33
N PHE A 129 -6.32 -8.63 -4.28
CA PHE A 129 -5.01 -8.03 -3.98
C PHE A 129 -5.16 -6.59 -3.50
N ASN A 130 -6.02 -5.80 -4.13
CA ASN A 130 -6.21 -4.40 -3.76
C ASN A 130 -6.66 -4.28 -2.31
N VAL A 131 -7.61 -5.11 -1.86
CA VAL A 131 -8.05 -5.08 -0.47
C VAL A 131 -6.89 -5.37 0.49
N ILE A 132 -6.10 -6.41 0.24
CA ILE A 132 -4.95 -6.73 1.10
C ILE A 132 -3.94 -5.58 1.17
N PHE A 133 -3.58 -5.01 0.02
CA PHE A 133 -2.56 -3.98 -0.04
C PHE A 133 -3.09 -2.59 0.34
N HIS A 134 -4.40 -2.35 0.27
CA HIS A 134 -5.07 -1.19 0.84
C HIS A 134 -4.94 -1.20 2.37
N GLU A 135 -5.28 -2.33 3.00
CA GLU A 135 -5.14 -2.47 4.44
C GLU A 135 -3.67 -2.37 4.89
N LEU A 136 -2.74 -2.92 4.11
CA LEU A 136 -1.31 -2.71 4.36
C LEU A 136 -0.88 -1.26 4.15
N GLY A 137 -1.48 -0.56 3.18
CA GLY A 137 -1.27 0.86 2.92
C GLY A 137 -1.63 1.73 4.12
N HIS A 138 -2.73 1.44 4.81
CA HIS A 138 -3.07 2.12 6.08
C HIS A 138 -1.96 1.97 7.13
N THR A 139 -1.24 0.84 7.17
CA THR A 139 -0.15 0.66 8.15
C THR A 139 1.03 1.59 7.92
N ILE A 140 1.22 2.06 6.68
CA ILE A 140 2.22 3.07 6.34
C ILE A 140 1.83 4.38 7.03
N ASP A 141 0.63 4.88 6.78
CA ASP A 141 0.12 6.10 7.43
C ASP A 141 0.17 5.99 8.96
N ILE A 142 -0.25 4.85 9.53
CA ILE A 142 -0.25 4.65 10.98
C ILE A 142 1.15 4.69 11.60
N ASN A 143 2.18 4.19 10.91
CA ASN A 143 3.54 4.23 11.42
C ASN A 143 4.16 5.63 11.32
N PHE A 144 3.88 6.36 10.25
CA PHE A 144 4.35 7.73 10.08
C PHE A 144 3.57 8.75 10.93
N SER A 145 2.26 8.60 11.10
CA SER A 145 1.38 9.48 11.91
C SER A 145 1.77 9.63 13.38
N ARG A 146 2.58 8.71 13.91
CA ARG A 146 3.19 8.85 15.24
C ARG A 146 4.26 9.95 15.30
N GLN A 147 4.79 10.37 14.16
CA GLN A 147 5.86 11.35 14.04
C GLN A 147 5.48 12.55 13.16
N VAL A 148 4.76 12.31 12.06
CA VAL A 148 4.38 13.32 11.06
C VAL A 148 2.97 13.08 10.54
N ASN A 149 2.22 14.13 10.23
CA ASN A 149 0.92 13.99 9.56
C ASN A 149 1.15 13.76 8.06
N VAL A 150 1.04 12.51 7.60
CA VAL A 150 1.35 12.12 6.22
C VAL A 150 0.56 12.91 5.19
N ILE A 151 -0.72 13.19 5.45
CA ILE A 151 -1.58 13.94 4.53
C ILE A 151 -1.11 15.38 4.37
N GLU A 152 -0.76 16.05 5.46
CA GLU A 152 -0.23 17.41 5.39
C GLU A 152 1.13 17.43 4.68
N GLU A 153 1.96 16.42 4.88
CA GLU A 153 3.22 16.27 4.18
C GLU A 153 3.05 16.01 2.68
N ILE A 154 2.01 15.26 2.27
CA ILE A 154 1.64 15.14 0.85
C ILE A 154 1.27 16.52 0.30
N LYS A 155 0.44 17.30 0.98
CA LYS A 155 0.06 18.65 0.51
C LYS A 155 1.29 19.54 0.31
N VAL A 156 2.23 19.54 1.27
CA VAL A 156 3.49 20.30 1.17
C VAL A 156 4.34 19.81 0.00
N PHE A 157 4.53 18.49 -0.12
CA PHE A 157 5.29 17.89 -1.22
C PHE A 157 4.74 18.29 -2.58
N LEU A 158 3.41 18.22 -2.75
CA LEU A 158 2.75 18.54 -4.00
C LEU A 158 2.77 20.02 -4.35
N ALA A 159 2.57 20.90 -3.37
CA ALA A 159 2.66 22.34 -3.56
C ALA A 159 4.05 22.76 -4.09
N ASN A 160 5.11 22.09 -3.62
CA ASN A 160 6.48 22.33 -4.10
C ASN A 160 6.74 21.77 -5.51
N LYS A 161 5.94 20.79 -5.97
CA LYS A 161 6.14 20.12 -7.27
C LYS A 161 5.36 20.76 -8.41
N ILE A 162 4.29 21.46 -8.12
CA ILE A 162 3.45 22.13 -9.12
C ILE A 162 3.88 23.59 -9.21
N GLU A 163 4.91 23.88 -10.02
CA GLU A 163 5.54 25.21 -10.19
C GLU A 163 4.57 26.34 -10.63
N ASN A 164 3.36 26.00 -11.11
CA ASN A 164 2.31 26.95 -11.52
C ASN A 164 0.98 26.79 -10.74
N GLY A 165 1.00 26.16 -9.57
CA GLY A 165 -0.19 25.92 -8.75
C GLY A 165 -0.63 27.10 -7.88
N GLN A 166 -0.14 28.32 -8.14
CA GLN A 166 -0.36 29.49 -7.26
C GLN A 166 -1.84 29.85 -7.07
N ASP A 167 -2.70 29.45 -8.03
CA ASP A 167 -4.15 29.69 -7.99
C ASP A 167 -4.95 28.51 -7.40
N LEU A 168 -4.29 27.40 -7.03
CA LEU A 168 -4.93 26.21 -6.48
C LEU A 168 -4.75 26.12 -4.97
N THR A 169 -5.83 25.79 -4.25
CA THR A 169 -5.76 25.50 -2.82
C THR A 169 -5.04 24.17 -2.57
N PRO A 170 -4.48 23.93 -1.36
CA PRO A 170 -3.91 22.64 -0.99
C PRO A 170 -4.86 21.45 -1.23
N GLU A 171 -6.16 21.60 -0.98
CA GLU A 171 -7.17 20.59 -1.30
C GLU A 171 -7.36 20.38 -2.82
N GLN A 172 -7.32 21.44 -3.63
CA GLN A 172 -7.39 21.31 -5.09
C GLN A 172 -6.15 20.61 -5.64
N ILE A 173 -4.98 20.88 -5.06
CA ILE A 173 -3.73 20.21 -5.39
C ILE A 173 -3.80 18.74 -4.97
N LEU A 174 -4.29 18.43 -3.77
CA LEU A 174 -4.47 17.05 -3.30
C LEU A 174 -5.42 16.26 -4.19
N ASN A 175 -6.49 16.90 -4.67
CA ASN A 175 -7.45 16.29 -5.59
C ASN A 175 -6.84 15.87 -6.94
N LEU A 176 -5.69 16.42 -7.35
CA LEU A 176 -4.97 15.97 -8.54
C LEU A 176 -4.28 14.61 -8.35
N PHE A 177 -4.12 14.18 -7.09
CA PHE A 177 -3.51 12.89 -6.67
C PHE A 177 -4.54 11.88 -6.23
N HIS A 178 -5.80 12.29 -6.30
CA HIS A 178 -6.95 11.50 -5.92
C HIS A 178 -7.26 10.52 -7.03
N LEU A 179 -7.10 9.24 -6.72
CA LEU A 179 -7.16 8.18 -7.72
C LEU A 179 -8.50 7.44 -7.67
N SER A 180 -9.29 7.61 -6.60
CA SER A 180 -10.59 6.97 -6.42
C SER A 180 -11.68 7.93 -5.96
N SER A 181 -12.92 7.72 -6.41
CA SER A 181 -14.08 8.40 -5.80
C SER A 181 -14.26 8.05 -4.31
N TYR A 182 -13.73 6.90 -3.87
CA TYR A 182 -13.82 6.38 -2.51
C TYR A 182 -12.98 7.20 -1.50
N SER A 183 -11.77 7.59 -1.89
CA SER A 183 -10.85 8.36 -1.05
C SER A 183 -11.32 9.80 -0.75
N PHE A 184 -12.39 10.29 -1.41
CA PHE A 184 -12.91 11.66 -1.16
C PHE A 184 -13.58 11.77 0.21
N ASN A 185 -13.99 10.63 0.78
CA ASN A 185 -14.80 10.61 2.00
C ASN A 185 -13.97 10.44 3.27
N ASN A 186 -12.70 10.01 3.17
CA ASN A 186 -11.81 9.76 4.31
C ASN A 186 -10.33 9.89 3.91
N LEU A 187 -9.61 10.77 4.61
CA LEU A 187 -8.19 11.01 4.39
C LEU A 187 -7.30 9.79 4.71
N GLY A 188 -7.73 8.89 5.61
CA GLY A 188 -7.02 7.64 5.87
C GLY A 188 -7.02 6.71 4.67
N ASP A 189 -8.10 6.72 3.88
CA ASP A 189 -8.22 5.92 2.64
C ASP A 189 -7.41 6.52 1.49
N PHE A 190 -7.15 7.84 1.51
CA PHE A 190 -6.35 8.50 0.49
C PHE A 190 -4.93 7.92 0.39
N VAL A 191 -4.25 7.73 1.53
CA VAL A 191 -2.88 7.16 1.54
C VAL A 191 -2.91 5.70 1.14
N ALA A 192 -3.87 4.92 1.63
CA ALA A 192 -4.00 3.50 1.32
C ALA A 192 -4.26 3.24 -0.17
N GLU A 193 -5.15 4.03 -0.78
CA GLU A 193 -5.44 3.94 -2.22
C GLU A 193 -4.21 4.42 -3.03
N GLY A 194 -3.62 5.56 -2.66
CA GLY A 194 -2.39 6.04 -3.30
C GLY A 194 -1.25 5.02 -3.26
N PHE A 195 -1.10 4.32 -2.14
CA PHE A 195 -0.14 3.23 -2.00
C PHE A 195 -0.46 2.07 -2.95
N VAL A 196 -1.70 1.61 -3.01
CA VAL A 196 -2.13 0.53 -3.92
C VAL A 196 -1.86 0.91 -5.38
N TYR A 197 -2.00 2.20 -5.75
CA TYR A 197 -1.68 2.68 -7.10
C TYR A 197 -0.24 2.47 -7.41
N TRP A 198 0.57 3.01 -6.53
CA TRP A 198 1.99 2.98 -6.69
C TRP A 198 2.51 1.53 -6.71
N PHE A 199 1.93 0.66 -5.87
CA PHE A 199 2.38 -0.70 -5.66
C PHE A 199 1.89 -1.70 -6.70
N LEU A 200 0.66 -1.59 -7.17
CA LEU A 200 0.00 -2.60 -8.02
C LEU A 200 -0.32 -2.13 -9.45
N ALA A 201 -0.19 -0.84 -9.78
CA ALA A 201 -0.48 -0.38 -11.13
C ALA A 201 0.45 -1.02 -12.17
N SER A 202 -0.15 -1.54 -13.24
CA SER A 202 0.58 -1.96 -14.43
C SER A 202 1.31 -0.78 -15.06
N ASP A 203 2.39 -1.03 -15.80
CA ASP A 203 3.17 0.03 -16.45
C ASP A 203 2.34 0.95 -17.35
N ALA A 204 1.34 0.40 -18.05
CA ALA A 204 0.43 1.18 -18.89
C ALA A 204 -0.42 2.23 -18.14
N LEU A 205 -0.49 2.13 -16.81
CA LEU A 205 -1.24 3.03 -15.93
C LEU A 205 -0.33 3.97 -15.14
N LYS A 206 1.00 3.79 -15.23
CA LYS A 206 1.97 4.66 -14.57
C LYS A 206 2.07 5.96 -15.35
N ILE A 207 1.46 7.00 -14.81
CA ILE A 207 1.51 8.36 -15.34
C ILE A 207 2.21 9.28 -14.33
N LYS A 208 2.18 10.60 -14.56
CA LYS A 208 2.83 11.57 -13.67
C LYS A 208 2.41 11.45 -12.20
N ALA A 209 1.16 11.09 -11.93
CA ALA A 209 0.69 10.83 -10.58
C ALA A 209 1.46 9.67 -9.91
N TRP A 210 1.79 8.61 -10.65
CA TRP A 210 2.55 7.48 -10.13
C TRP A 210 3.97 7.88 -9.77
N GLU A 211 4.65 8.67 -10.62
CA GLU A 211 6.00 9.19 -10.36
C GLU A 211 6.04 10.01 -9.07
N LEU A 212 5.01 10.81 -8.83
CA LEU A 212 4.92 11.66 -7.65
C LEU A 212 4.61 10.86 -6.38
N TRP A 213 3.76 9.84 -6.46
CA TRP A 213 3.61 8.86 -5.37
C TRP A 213 4.92 8.12 -5.11
N HIS A 214 5.65 7.75 -6.16
CA HIS A 214 6.93 7.09 -6.04
C HIS A 214 7.95 7.97 -5.33
N GLU A 215 8.13 9.21 -5.78
CA GLU A 215 9.04 10.15 -5.14
C GLU A 215 8.61 10.44 -3.69
N PHE A 216 7.30 10.62 -3.45
CA PHE A 216 6.80 10.85 -2.10
C PHE A 216 7.15 9.69 -1.16
N LEU A 217 6.80 8.46 -1.53
CA LEU A 217 6.96 7.28 -0.68
C LEU A 217 8.41 6.84 -0.49
N THR A 218 9.28 7.04 -1.48
CA THR A 218 10.65 6.50 -1.47
C THR A 218 11.72 7.55 -1.17
N LEU A 219 11.47 8.84 -1.44
CA LEU A 219 12.50 9.89 -1.32
C LEU A 219 12.11 11.00 -0.35
N TYR A 220 10.84 11.39 -0.29
CA TYR A 220 10.39 12.49 0.57
C TYR A 220 10.04 12.00 1.98
N LEU A 221 9.04 11.13 2.10
CA LEU A 221 8.50 10.63 3.36
C LEU A 221 9.56 9.98 4.26
N PRO A 222 10.51 9.16 3.75
CA PRO A 222 11.53 8.54 4.60
C PRO A 222 12.49 9.54 5.26
N LYS A 223 12.69 10.73 4.67
CA LYS A 223 13.55 11.78 5.26
C LYS A 223 12.95 12.44 6.50
N LEU A 224 11.65 12.28 6.70
CA LEU A 224 10.92 12.88 7.80
C LEU A 224 11.00 12.06 9.09
N ILE A 225 11.30 10.76 8.98
CA ILE A 225 11.55 9.88 10.13
C ILE A 225 13.06 9.77 10.35
N LYS A 226 13.50 10.03 11.59
CA LYS A 226 14.87 9.77 12.05
C LYS A 226 14.89 8.62 13.04
#